data_AF-A0A644YSR3-F1
#
_entry.id   AF-A0A644YSR3-F1
#
_cell.length_a   1.000
_cell.length_b   1.000
_cell.length_c   1.000
_cell.angle_alpha   90.00
_cell.angle_beta   90.00
_cell.angle_gamma   90.00
#
_symmetry.space_group_name_H-M   'P 1'
#
loop_
_entity.id
_entity.type
_entity.pdbx_description
1 polymer ?
#
loop_
_entity_poly.entity_id
_entity_poly.type
_entity_poly.pdbx_seq_one_letter_code
_entity_poly.pdbx_strand_id
1 'polypeptide(L)'
;MAGKENLVPLTTEKAREVGREGGFASGEAKRKKKLLRELLNELMERENPLLLDENGDPMTNAAIMAVKAIDAASGGDWKAWELVRDTAGQKPIEKVMIADVDAGVVEQIESMVLGK
;
A
#
# COMPACT_ATOMS: atom_id res chain seq x y z
N MET A 1 -11.12 7.71 31.18
CA MET A 1 -9.98 6.87 30.73
C MET A 1 -10.47 5.42 30.69
N ALA A 2 -10.24 4.70 29.60
CA ALA A 2 -10.55 3.27 29.54
C ALA A 2 -9.45 2.48 30.27
N GLY A 3 -9.77 1.86 31.40
CA GLY A 3 -8.90 0.95 32.15
C GLY A 3 -9.43 -0.49 32.08
N LYS A 4 -8.61 -1.49 32.42
CA LYS A 4 -9.02 -2.92 32.46
C LYS A 4 -10.28 -3.16 33.29
N GLU A 5 -10.50 -2.29 34.26
CA GLU A 5 -11.57 -2.29 35.26
C GLU A 5 -12.94 -1.90 34.65
N ASN A 6 -12.95 -1.30 33.45
CA ASN A 6 -14.16 -0.86 32.74
C ASN A 6 -14.50 -1.70 31.50
N LEU A 7 -13.84 -2.85 31.28
CA LEU A 7 -14.09 -3.71 30.13
C LEU A 7 -15.31 -4.61 30.39
N VAL A 8 -16.33 -4.48 29.55
CA VAL A 8 -17.51 -5.35 29.58
C VAL A 8 -17.42 -6.37 28.43
N PRO A 9 -17.52 -7.69 28.72
CA PRO A 9 -17.54 -8.71 27.68
C PRO A 9 -18.73 -8.51 26.72
N LEU A 10 -18.49 -8.59 25.41
CA LEU A 10 -19.58 -8.54 24.44
C LEU A 10 -20.43 -9.82 24.50
N THR A 11 -21.75 -9.66 24.43
CA THR A 11 -22.66 -10.77 24.17
C THR A 11 -22.50 -11.26 22.73
N THR A 12 -22.87 -12.51 22.46
CA THR A 12 -22.79 -13.12 21.11
C THR A 12 -23.59 -12.35 20.07
N GLU A 13 -24.78 -11.85 20.44
CA GLU A 13 -25.60 -11.02 19.57
C GLU A 13 -24.95 -9.67 19.27
N LYS A 14 -24.42 -8.99 20.30
CA LYS A 14 -23.76 -7.70 20.12
C LYS A 14 -22.48 -7.82 19.30
N ALA A 15 -21.72 -8.91 19.48
CA ALA A 15 -20.54 -9.19 18.67
C ALA A 15 -20.89 -9.40 17.19
N ARG A 16 -22.00 -10.08 16.89
CA ARG A 16 -22.50 -10.26 15.52
C ARG A 16 -22.94 -8.94 14.89
N GLU A 17 -23.66 -8.10 15.64
CA GLU A 17 -24.11 -6.79 15.18
C GLU A 17 -22.93 -5.88 14.84
N VAL A 18 -22.00 -5.70 15.78
CA VAL A 18 -20.81 -4.86 15.59
C VAL A 18 -19.91 -5.41 14.48
N GLY A 19 -19.77 -6.73 14.36
CA GLY A 19 -19.05 -7.36 13.26
C GLY A 19 -19.68 -7.08 11.89
N ARG A 20 -21.01 -7.11 11.80
CA ARG A 20 -21.76 -6.77 10.58
C ARG A 20 -21.56 -5.31 10.18
N GLU A 21 -21.70 -4.40 11.14
CA GLU A 21 -21.49 -2.96 10.94
C GLU A 21 -20.05 -2.65 10.51
N GLY A 22 -19.06 -3.26 11.17
CA GLY A 22 -17.66 -3.14 10.80
C GLY A 22 -17.38 -3.68 9.39
N GLY A 23 -18.00 -4.82 9.03
CA GLY A 23 -17.91 -5.38 7.69
C GLY A 23 -18.48 -4.45 6.60
N PHE A 24 -19.64 -3.85 6.86
CA PHE A 24 -20.26 -2.89 5.96
C PHE A 24 -19.41 -1.64 5.78
N ALA A 25 -18.99 -1.02 6.89
CA ALA A 25 -18.14 0.18 6.87
C ALA A 25 -16.79 -0.08 6.17
N SER A 26 -16.17 -1.24 6.43
CA SER A 26 -14.95 -1.66 5.73
C SER A 26 -15.18 -1.85 4.24
N GLY A 27 -16.30 -2.47 3.85
CA GLY A 27 -16.70 -2.63 2.45
C GLY A 27 -16.88 -1.29 1.74
N GLU A 28 -17.56 -0.34 2.38
CA GLU A 28 -17.76 1.01 1.85
C GLU A 28 -16.43 1.77 1.69
N ALA A 29 -15.58 1.74 2.72
CA ALA A 29 -14.25 2.34 2.67
C ALA A 29 -13.38 1.72 1.54
N LYS A 30 -13.44 0.41 1.35
CA LYS A 30 -12.74 -0.29 0.25
C LYS A 30 -13.26 0.13 -1.11
N ARG A 31 -14.58 0.23 -1.30
CA ARG A 31 -15.20 0.71 -2.55
C ARG A 31 -14.79 2.14 -2.86
N LYS A 32 -14.81 3.04 -1.87
CA LYS A 32 -14.37 4.43 -2.03
C LYS A 32 -12.89 4.52 -2.44
N LYS A 33 -12.01 3.72 -1.81
CA LYS A 33 -10.59 3.65 -2.18
C LYS A 33 -10.38 3.10 -3.59
N LYS A 34 -11.17 2.10 -4.00
CA LYS A 34 -11.14 1.56 -5.37
C LYS A 34 -11.52 2.62 -6.39
N LEU A 35 -12.65 3.31 -6.18
CA LEU A 35 -13.11 4.39 -7.06
C LEU A 35 -12.06 5.49 -7.18
N LEU A 36 -11.46 5.93 -6.07
CA LEU A 36 -10.41 6.95 -6.10
C LEU A 36 -9.19 6.48 -6.91
N ARG A 37 -8.79 5.22 -6.78
CA ARG A 37 -7.68 4.67 -7.57
C ARG A 37 -8.00 4.66 -9.06
N GLU A 38 -9.21 4.26 -9.43
CA GLU A 38 -9.66 4.25 -10.82
C GLU A 38 -9.66 5.66 -11.42
N LEU A 39 -10.23 6.64 -10.71
CA LEU A 39 -10.25 8.03 -11.15
C LEU A 39 -8.83 8.62 -11.28
N LEU A 40 -7.93 8.31 -10.34
CA LEU A 40 -6.54 8.78 -10.43
C LEU A 40 -5.80 8.15 -11.61
N ASN A 41 -6.00 6.85 -11.86
CA ASN A 41 -5.40 6.19 -13.02
C ASN A 41 -5.91 6.79 -14.34
N GLU A 42 -7.21 7.05 -14.46
CA GLU A 42 -7.79 7.72 -15.62
C GLU A 42 -7.18 9.12 -15.84
N LEU A 43 -7.03 9.88 -14.75
CA LEU A 43 -6.36 11.19 -14.82
C LEU A 43 -4.89 11.08 -15.21
N MET A 44 -4.18 10.03 -14.79
CA MET A 44 -2.78 9.80 -15.15
C MET A 44 -2.62 9.42 -16.63
N GLU A 45 -3.54 8.63 -17.18
CA GLU A 45 -3.54 8.21 -18.58
C GLU A 45 -3.98 9.33 -19.53
N ARG A 46 -4.72 10.31 -19.04
CA ARG A 46 -5.17 11.45 -19.85
C ARG A 46 -3.99 12.25 -20.42
N GLU A 47 -4.07 12.52 -21.71
CA GLU A 47 -3.15 13.40 -22.44
C GLU A 47 -3.38 14.87 -22.08
N ASN A 48 -2.27 15.60 -21.98
CA ASN A 48 -2.27 17.03 -21.76
C ASN A 48 -1.85 17.76 -23.04
N PRO A 49 -2.77 18.46 -23.72
CA PRO A 49 -2.49 19.11 -25.00
C PRO A 49 -1.52 20.30 -24.90
N LEU A 50 -1.18 20.75 -23.69
CA LEU A 50 -0.28 21.88 -23.46
C LEU A 50 1.18 21.46 -23.31
N LEU A 51 1.45 20.17 -23.06
CA LEU A 51 2.79 19.65 -22.86
C LEU A 51 3.03 18.58 -23.91
N LEU A 52 3.90 18.89 -24.85
CA LEU A 52 4.22 18.03 -25.98
C LEU A 52 5.55 17.35 -25.75
N ASP A 53 5.69 16.14 -26.27
CA ASP A 53 6.96 15.42 -26.31
C ASP A 53 7.90 16.01 -27.38
N GLU A 54 9.07 15.37 -27.56
CA GLU A 54 10.07 15.78 -28.55
C GLU A 54 9.57 15.69 -30.00
N ASN A 55 8.52 14.91 -30.26
CA ASN A 55 7.90 14.72 -31.58
C ASN A 55 6.73 15.68 -31.81
N GLY A 56 6.31 16.43 -30.79
CA GLY A 56 5.15 17.33 -30.83
C GLY A 56 3.83 16.66 -30.47
N ASP A 57 3.86 15.44 -29.94
CA ASP A 57 2.67 14.70 -29.51
C ASP A 57 2.31 15.03 -28.05
N PRO A 58 1.00 15.13 -27.70
CA PRO A 58 0.58 15.36 -26.31
C PRO A 58 1.10 14.30 -25.34
N MET A 59 1.72 14.75 -24.25
CA MET A 59 2.19 13.85 -23.19
C MET A 59 1.04 13.44 -22.27
N THR A 60 1.07 12.21 -21.78
CA THR A 60 0.19 11.79 -20.68
C THR A 60 0.58 12.46 -19.36
N ASN A 61 -0.39 12.67 -18.48
CA ASN A 61 -0.11 13.22 -17.14
C ASN A 61 0.88 12.34 -16.35
N ALA A 62 0.85 11.01 -16.55
CA ALA A 62 1.85 10.09 -15.99
C ALA A 62 3.28 10.42 -16.46
N ALA A 63 3.47 10.66 -17.76
CA ALA A 63 4.78 11.03 -18.32
C ALA A 63 5.25 12.38 -17.76
N ILE A 64 4.35 13.36 -17.68
CA ILE A 64 4.64 14.68 -17.10
C ILE A 64 5.08 14.57 -15.63
N MET A 65 4.41 13.72 -14.85
CA MET A 65 4.80 13.47 -13.46
C MET A 65 6.18 12.82 -13.35
N ALA A 66 6.51 11.89 -14.24
CA ALA A 66 7.82 11.24 -14.27
C ALA A 66 8.95 12.25 -14.56
N VAL A 67 8.75 13.15 -15.54
CA VAL A 67 9.70 14.23 -15.83
C VAL A 67 9.92 15.11 -14.60
N LYS A 68 8.83 15.56 -13.96
CA LYS A 68 8.93 16.38 -12.74
C LYS A 68 9.63 15.66 -11.58
N ALA A 69 9.45 14.35 -11.45
CA ALA A 69 10.14 13.56 -10.44
C ALA A 69 11.65 13.52 -10.70
N ILE A 70 12.07 13.39 -11.97
CA ILE A 70 13.48 13.46 -12.37
C ILE A 70 14.05 14.87 -12.12
N ASP A 71 13.30 15.92 -12.44
CA ASP A 71 13.71 17.31 -12.18
C ASP A 71 13.93 17.55 -10.69
N ALA A 72 12.99 17.10 -9.84
CA ALA A 72 13.11 17.22 -8.39
C ALA A 72 14.30 16.41 -7.84
N ALA A 73 14.51 15.20 -8.34
CA ALA A 73 15.66 14.37 -7.97
C ALA A 73 16.99 15.04 -8.37
N SER A 74 17.04 15.62 -9.57
CA SER A 74 18.20 16.36 -10.08
C SER A 74 18.45 17.65 -9.28
N GLY A 75 17.39 18.25 -8.74
CA GLY A 75 17.44 19.37 -7.80
C GLY A 75 17.89 19.01 -6.38
N GLY A 76 18.15 17.74 -6.10
CA GLY A 76 18.65 17.26 -4.81
C GLY A 76 17.59 16.74 -3.83
N ASP A 77 16.34 16.55 -4.27
CA ASP A 77 15.34 15.86 -3.43
C ASP A 77 15.64 14.35 -3.38
N TRP A 78 16.18 13.91 -2.25
CA TRP A 78 16.53 12.51 -2.02
C TRP A 78 15.32 11.56 -2.10
N LYS A 79 14.13 12.00 -1.70
CA LYS A 79 12.92 11.17 -1.79
C LYS A 79 12.48 11.01 -3.24
N ALA A 80 12.62 12.06 -4.05
CA ALA A 80 12.38 11.97 -5.49
C ALA A 80 13.40 11.04 -6.16
N TRP A 81 14.66 11.08 -5.73
CA TRP A 81 15.69 10.15 -6.22
C TRP A 81 15.35 8.69 -5.91
N GLU A 82 14.94 8.39 -4.68
CA GLU A 82 14.48 7.05 -4.27
C GLU A 82 13.25 6.62 -5.07
N LEU A 83 12.25 7.50 -5.22
CA LEU A 83 11.06 7.24 -6.01
C LEU A 83 11.40 6.88 -7.46
N VAL A 84 12.23 7.69 -8.13
CA VAL A 84 12.64 7.46 -9.53
C VAL A 84 13.41 6.14 -9.66
N ARG A 85 14.38 5.90 -8.78
CA ARG A 85 15.18 4.66 -8.76
C ARG A 85 14.29 3.42 -8.60
N ASP A 86 13.40 3.43 -7.61
CA ASP A 86 12.54 2.30 -7.29
C ASP A 86 11.51 2.06 -8.39
N THR A 87 10.95 3.12 -8.97
CA THR A 87 10.03 3.04 -10.12
C THR A 87 10.73 2.50 -11.37
N ALA A 88 12.01 2.83 -11.57
CA ALA A 88 12.82 2.31 -12.67
C ALA A 88 13.28 0.85 -12.47
N GLY A 89 12.91 0.20 -11.35
CA GLY A 89 13.32 -1.17 -11.04
C GLY A 89 14.78 -1.29 -10.58
N GLN A 90 15.45 -0.17 -10.26
CA GLN A 90 16.82 -0.14 -9.77
C GLN A 90 16.88 -0.25 -8.24
N LYS A 91 15.83 -0.77 -7.61
CA LYS A 91 15.80 -0.96 -6.16
C LYS A 91 16.93 -1.93 -5.76
N PRO A 92 17.83 -1.54 -4.85
CA PRO A 92 18.83 -2.46 -4.33
C PRO A 92 18.15 -3.71 -3.79
N ILE A 93 18.75 -4.88 -4.02
CA ILE A 93 18.22 -6.14 -3.48
C ILE A 93 18.12 -5.97 -1.97
N GLU A 94 16.90 -5.82 -1.46
CA GLU A 94 16.60 -5.93 -0.05
C GLU A 94 16.84 -7.39 0.32
N LYS A 95 18.04 -7.68 0.82
CA LYS A 95 18.31 -8.95 1.49
C LYS A 95 17.45 -8.96 2.75
N VAL A 96 16.25 -9.52 2.63
CA VAL A 96 15.46 -9.90 3.78
C VAL A 96 16.30 -10.94 4.51
N MET A 97 16.88 -10.55 5.65
CA MET A 97 17.40 -11.52 6.61
C MET A 97 16.19 -12.32 7.08
N ILE A 98 15.98 -13.48 6.46
CA ILE A 98 15.25 -14.55 7.11
C ILE A 98 16.18 -14.93 8.27
N ALA A 99 15.86 -14.48 9.49
CA ALA A 99 16.51 -15.02 10.67
C ALA A 99 16.33 -16.53 10.57
N ASP A 100 17.44 -17.27 10.56
CA ASP A 100 17.42 -18.74 10.54
C ASP A 100 16.41 -19.18 11.60
N VAL A 101 15.29 -19.76 11.14
CA VAL A 101 14.27 -20.25 12.05
C VAL A 101 14.93 -21.43 12.75
N ASP A 102 15.30 -21.23 14.00
CA ASP A 102 15.88 -22.26 14.85
C ASP A 102 15.01 -23.51 14.74
N ALA A 103 15.64 -24.67 14.49
CA ALA A 103 14.92 -25.93 14.24
C ALA A 103 13.90 -26.26 15.35
N GLY A 104 14.15 -25.80 16.58
CA GLY A 104 13.22 -25.94 17.70
C GLY A 104 11.91 -25.16 17.56
N VAL A 105 11.88 -24.05 16.82
CA VAL A 105 10.63 -23.30 16.54
C VAL A 105 9.78 -24.06 15.53
N VAL A 106 10.42 -24.72 14.55
CA VAL A 106 9.73 -25.58 13.59
C VAL A 106 9.12 -26.78 14.31
N GLU A 107 9.87 -27.42 15.21
CA GLU A 107 9.41 -28.58 16.01
C GLU A 107 8.27 -28.21 16.98
N GLN A 108 8.28 -27.00 17.55
CA GLN A 108 7.18 -26.46 18.37
C GLN A 108 5.90 -26.17 17.57
N ILE A 109 6.05 -25.72 16.31
CA ILE A 109 4.89 -25.51 15.43
C ILE A 109 4.31 -26.87 15.01
N GLU A 110 5.18 -27.84 14.71
CA GLU A 110 4.76 -29.20 14.36
C GLU A 110 4.01 -29.89 15.51
N SER A 111 4.48 -29.75 16.76
CA SER A 111 3.77 -30.30 17.93
C SER A 111 2.42 -29.61 18.18
N MET A 112 2.34 -28.28 18.00
CA MET A 112 1.09 -27.53 18.13
C MET A 112 0.04 -27.89 17.06
N VAL A 113 0.46 -28.22 15.84
CA VAL A 113 -0.44 -28.57 14.74
C VAL A 113 -0.82 -30.05 14.75
N LEU A 114 0.09 -30.94 15.13
CA LEU A 114 -0.11 -32.39 15.13
C LEU A 114 -0.58 -32.96 16.47
N GLY A 115 -0.65 -32.14 17.52
CA GLY A 115 -1.25 -32.50 18.80
C GLY A 115 -0.58 -33.69 19.48
N LYS A 116 0.74 -33.74 19.49
CA LYS A 116 1.54 -34.64 20.34
C LYS A 116 2.31 -33.84 21.38
#